data_AF-A0A966BJB1-F1
#
_entry.id   AF-A0A966BJB1-F1
#
_cell.length_a   1.000
_cell.length_b   1.000
_cell.length_c   1.000
_cell.angle_alpha   90.00
_cell.angle_beta   90.00
_cell.angle_gamma   90.00
#
_symmetry.space_group_name_H-M   'P 1'
#
loop_
_entity.id
_entity.type
_entity.pdbx_description
1 polymer ?
#
loop_
_entity_poly.entity_id
_entity_poly.type
_entity_poly.pdbx_seq_one_letter_code
_entity_poly.pdbx_strand_id
1 'polypeptide(L)'
;YRMDHAYNRHRFWLPPGQELSKLPSEYFSEHIYTTFQDDWVAFKMVNDVNHKRLLWANDFPHSDSTWPWSQDLLDKHAANLSADQRIDILCNNVAELYNIDVSSLPIGGDRLVTATS
;
A
#
# COMPACT_ATOMS: atom_id res chain seq x y z
N TYR A 1 -16.16 0.58 -1.06
CA TYR A 1 -17.48 1.25 -1.02
C TYR A 1 -18.13 1.47 -2.38
N ARG A 2 -17.69 2.43 -3.22
CA ARG A 2 -18.49 2.86 -4.39
C ARG A 2 -18.75 1.74 -5.40
N MET A 3 -17.73 0.91 -5.66
CA MET A 3 -17.85 -0.28 -6.52
C MET A 3 -18.77 -1.33 -5.90
N ASP A 4 -18.68 -1.60 -4.60
CA ASP A 4 -19.58 -2.54 -3.90
C ASP A 4 -21.03 -2.06 -3.95
N HIS A 5 -21.27 -0.77 -3.73
CA HIS A 5 -22.60 -0.16 -3.83
C HIS A 5 -23.16 -0.31 -5.24
N ALA A 6 -22.35 -0.05 -6.28
CA ALA A 6 -22.76 -0.23 -7.67
C ALA A 6 -23.09 -1.69 -7.96
N TYR A 7 -22.21 -2.61 -7.54
CA TYR A 7 -22.40 -4.04 -7.73
C TYR A 7 -23.68 -4.54 -7.03
N ASN A 8 -23.89 -4.19 -5.76
CA ASN A 8 -25.07 -4.58 -5.02
C ASN A 8 -26.39 -4.08 -5.63
N ARG A 9 -26.37 -2.88 -6.23
CA ARG A 9 -27.58 -2.28 -6.82
C ARG A 9 -27.84 -2.75 -8.26
N HIS A 10 -26.79 -3.02 -9.02
CA HIS A 10 -26.88 -3.19 -10.48
C HIS A 10 -26.42 -4.56 -10.98
N ARG A 11 -26.00 -5.50 -10.11
CA ARG A 11 -25.55 -6.84 -10.55
C ARG A 11 -26.58 -7.60 -11.40
N PHE A 12 -27.88 -7.40 -11.16
CA PHE A 12 -28.94 -8.02 -11.96
C PHE A 12 -29.14 -7.38 -13.35
N TRP A 13 -28.44 -6.28 -13.65
CA TRP A 13 -28.41 -5.66 -14.97
C TRP A 13 -27.19 -6.13 -15.78
N LEU A 14 -26.30 -6.91 -15.18
CA LEU A 14 -25.15 -7.49 -15.87
C LEU A 14 -25.60 -8.64 -16.77
N PRO A 15 -24.91 -8.86 -17.91
CA PRO A 15 -25.11 -10.07 -18.71
C PRO A 15 -25.01 -11.36 -17.88
N PRO A 16 -25.79 -12.40 -18.20
CA PRO A 16 -25.71 -13.68 -17.50
C PRO A 16 -24.27 -14.21 -17.45
N GLY A 17 -23.86 -14.70 -16.28
CA GLY A 17 -22.52 -15.24 -16.05
C GLY A 17 -21.44 -14.21 -15.69
N GLN A 18 -21.78 -12.92 -15.52
CA GLN A 18 -20.85 -11.87 -15.08
C GLN A 18 -20.94 -11.52 -13.59
N GLU A 19 -21.58 -12.37 -12.80
CA GLU A 19 -21.64 -12.22 -11.36
C GLU A 19 -20.26 -12.51 -10.75
N LEU A 20 -19.81 -11.61 -9.87
CA LEU A 20 -18.60 -11.76 -9.08
C LEU A 20 -18.87 -12.66 -7.87
N SER A 21 -17.90 -13.54 -7.56
CA SER A 21 -17.98 -14.42 -6.39
C SER A 21 -17.66 -13.72 -5.07
N LYS A 22 -16.99 -12.56 -5.12
CA LYS A 22 -16.72 -11.66 -3.99
C LYS A 22 -17.13 -10.24 -4.34
N LEU A 23 -17.22 -9.36 -3.35
CA LEU A 23 -17.40 -7.93 -3.60
C LEU A 23 -16.16 -7.35 -4.30
N PRO A 24 -16.33 -6.31 -5.16
CA PRO A 24 -15.20 -5.62 -5.78
C PRO A 24 -14.13 -5.14 -4.78
N SER A 25 -14.52 -4.67 -3.60
CA SER A 25 -13.58 -4.26 -2.55
C SER A 25 -12.77 -5.41 -1.96
N GLU A 26 -13.31 -6.63 -1.91
CA GLU A 26 -12.55 -7.80 -1.45
C GLU A 26 -11.44 -8.13 -2.46
N TYR A 27 -11.75 -8.15 -3.76
CA TYR A 27 -10.73 -8.34 -4.78
C TYR A 27 -9.65 -7.24 -4.74
N PHE A 28 -10.06 -5.98 -4.56
CA PHE A 28 -9.12 -4.87 -4.43
C PHE A 28 -8.22 -5.06 -3.20
N SER A 29 -8.80 -5.33 -2.04
CA SER A 29 -8.06 -5.49 -0.77
C SER A 29 -7.13 -6.71 -0.78
N GLU A 30 -7.48 -7.78 -1.48
CA GLU A 30 -6.70 -9.01 -1.50
C GLU A 30 -5.59 -9.03 -2.57
N HIS A 31 -5.83 -8.39 -3.73
CA HIS A 31 -5.02 -8.62 -4.94
C HIS A 31 -4.44 -7.37 -5.59
N ILE A 32 -4.84 -6.17 -5.18
CA ILE A 32 -4.36 -4.93 -5.79
C ILE A 32 -3.45 -4.20 -4.81
N TYR A 33 -2.25 -3.88 -5.26
CA TYR A 33 -1.32 -3.01 -4.56
C TYR A 33 -1.34 -1.62 -5.18
N THR A 34 -1.15 -0.59 -4.36
CA THR A 34 -1.13 0.81 -4.81
C THR A 34 0.13 1.52 -4.33
N THR A 35 0.72 2.33 -5.21
CA THR A 35 1.83 3.23 -4.87
C THR A 35 1.36 4.66 -4.66
N PHE A 36 2.10 5.44 -3.88
CA PHE A 36 1.92 6.89 -3.72
C PHE A 36 3.27 7.57 -3.40
N GLN A 37 3.36 8.88 -3.59
CA GLN A 37 4.61 9.66 -3.48
C GLN A 37 4.56 10.69 -2.35
N ASP A 38 3.91 11.83 -2.61
CA ASP A 38 3.77 12.97 -1.71
C ASP A 38 2.31 13.24 -1.31
N ASP A 39 1.40 12.33 -1.69
CA ASP A 39 0.01 12.27 -1.26
C ASP A 39 -0.10 12.06 0.26
N TRP A 40 0.11 13.11 1.04
CA TRP A 40 0.06 13.06 2.50
C TRP A 40 -1.29 12.54 3.05
N VAL A 41 -2.35 12.62 2.23
CA VAL A 41 -3.66 12.05 2.53
C VAL A 41 -3.59 10.53 2.66
N ALA A 42 -2.75 9.84 1.87
CA ALA A 42 -2.58 8.39 1.95
C ALA A 42 -2.11 7.95 3.35
N PHE A 43 -1.19 8.71 3.96
CA PHE A 43 -0.78 8.47 5.35
C PHE A 43 -1.89 8.71 6.36
N LYS A 44 -2.75 9.72 6.14
CA LYS A 44 -3.86 10.02 7.06
C LYS A 44 -5.01 9.03 6.98
N MET A 45 -5.23 8.44 5.82
CA MET A 45 -6.32 7.48 5.56
C MET A 45 -5.87 6.03 5.77
N VAL A 46 -4.67 5.79 6.32
CA VAL A 46 -4.07 4.46 6.46
C VAL A 46 -4.97 3.46 7.22
N ASN A 47 -5.79 3.95 8.16
CA ASN A 47 -6.72 3.13 8.95
C ASN A 47 -8.03 2.81 8.21
N ASP A 48 -8.33 3.54 7.14
CA ASP A 48 -9.54 3.37 6.33
C ASP A 48 -9.30 2.44 5.12
N VAL A 49 -8.03 2.04 4.90
CA VAL A 49 -7.61 1.18 3.79
C VAL A 49 -6.80 -0.02 4.30
N ASN A 50 -6.58 -1.01 3.43
CA ASN A 50 -5.67 -2.10 3.74
C ASN A 50 -4.21 -1.64 3.58
N HIS A 51 -3.57 -1.20 4.69
CA HIS A 51 -2.19 -0.75 4.65
C HIS A 51 -1.19 -1.84 4.22
N LYS A 52 -1.54 -3.13 4.27
CA LYS A 52 -0.72 -4.25 3.76
C LYS A 52 -0.66 -4.31 2.23
N ARG A 53 -1.40 -3.45 1.55
CA ARG A 53 -1.40 -3.29 0.07
C ARG A 53 -0.97 -1.90 -0.39
N LEU A 54 -0.50 -1.06 0.53
CA LEU A 54 -0.05 0.30 0.24
C LEU A 54 1.48 0.35 0.22
N LEU A 55 2.07 0.91 -0.83
CA LEU A 55 3.53 1.04 -0.99
C LEU A 55 3.88 2.51 -1.17
N TRP A 56 4.88 2.99 -0.44
CA TRP A 56 5.47 4.28 -0.76
C TRP A 56 6.52 4.13 -1.88
N ALA A 57 6.52 5.07 -2.82
CA ALA A 57 7.52 5.13 -3.89
C ALA A 57 7.97 6.58 -4.09
N ASN A 58 9.26 6.82 -4.34
CA ASN A 58 9.75 8.18 -4.60
C ASN A 58 9.61 8.63 -6.05
N ASP A 59 9.37 7.70 -6.97
CA ASP A 59 9.21 7.90 -8.41
C ASP A 59 10.38 8.63 -9.12
N PHE A 60 11.61 8.42 -8.64
CA PHE A 60 12.79 8.94 -9.34
C PHE A 60 12.93 8.31 -10.75
N PRO A 61 13.31 9.08 -11.81
CA PRO A 61 13.72 10.49 -11.82
C PRO A 61 12.62 11.45 -12.34
N HIS A 62 11.34 11.12 -12.18
CA HIS A 62 10.27 11.95 -12.72
C HIS A 62 10.25 13.35 -12.10
N SER A 63 9.67 14.33 -12.82
CA SER A 63 9.67 15.74 -12.39
C SER A 63 8.91 15.99 -11.09
N ASP A 64 7.95 15.13 -10.79
CA ASP A 64 7.13 15.08 -9.58
C ASP A 64 7.66 14.05 -8.56
N SER A 65 8.90 13.57 -8.74
CA SER A 65 9.58 12.74 -7.76
C SER A 65 9.79 13.49 -6.44
N THR A 66 9.77 12.75 -5.34
CA THR A 66 10.15 13.27 -4.02
C THR A 66 11.65 13.36 -3.82
N TRP A 67 12.47 12.81 -4.72
CA TRP A 67 13.92 12.88 -4.64
C TRP A 67 14.42 14.31 -4.91
N PRO A 68 15.46 14.81 -4.20
CA PRO A 68 16.25 14.16 -3.15
C PRO A 68 15.68 14.33 -1.72
N TRP A 69 14.51 14.94 -1.54
CA TRP A 69 13.94 15.29 -0.22
C TRP A 69 13.05 14.22 0.40
N SER A 70 13.10 12.98 -0.10
CA SER A 70 12.21 11.91 0.34
C SER A 70 12.26 11.63 1.84
N GLN A 71 13.44 11.71 2.48
CA GLN A 71 13.57 11.44 3.91
C GLN A 71 12.83 12.50 4.76
N ASP A 72 13.03 13.79 4.46
CA ASP A 72 12.36 14.89 5.17
C ASP A 72 10.83 14.81 5.02
N LEU A 73 10.36 14.42 3.84
CA LEU A 73 8.94 14.20 3.56
C LEU A 73 8.38 13.06 4.43
N LEU A 74 9.08 11.92 4.45
CA LEU A 74 8.67 10.76 5.24
C LEU A 74 8.69 11.05 6.74
N ASP A 75 9.71 11.74 7.25
CA ASP A 75 9.79 12.13 8.66
C ASP A 75 8.61 13.01 9.09
N LYS A 76 8.14 13.88 8.20
CA LYS A 76 6.96 14.72 8.46
C LYS A 76 5.64 13.97 8.35
N HIS A 77 5.44 13.22 7.27
CA HIS A 77 4.12 12.71 6.90
C HIS A 77 3.84 11.31 7.47
N ALA A 78 4.86 10.49 7.69
CA ALA A 78 4.71 9.17 8.32
C ALA A 78 4.76 9.22 9.86
N ALA A 79 4.95 10.39 10.47
CA ALA A 79 5.13 10.56 11.92
C ALA A 79 3.99 9.99 12.78
N ASN A 80 2.77 9.92 12.24
CA ASN A 80 1.58 9.44 12.97
C ASN A 80 1.26 7.96 12.69
N LEU A 81 2.05 7.27 11.86
CA LEU A 81 1.87 5.84 11.63
C LEU A 81 2.29 5.05 12.86
N SER A 82 1.63 3.92 13.10
CA SER A 82 2.19 2.91 14.00
C SER A 82 3.51 2.36 13.43
N ALA A 83 4.32 1.74 14.29
CA ALA A 83 5.56 1.09 13.85
C ALA A 83 5.29 0.06 12.73
N ASP A 84 4.24 -0.76 12.90
CA ASP A 84 3.81 -1.77 11.93
C ASP A 84 3.39 -1.15 10.60
N GLN A 85 2.53 -0.12 10.62
CA GLN A 85 2.11 0.57 9.41
C GLN A 85 3.30 1.17 8.65
N ARG A 86 4.24 1.78 9.38
CA ARG A 86 5.42 2.39 8.79
C ARG A 86 6.33 1.34 8.15
N ILE A 87 6.62 0.24 8.83
CA ILE A 87 7.48 -0.81 8.28
C ILE A 87 6.84 -1.53 7.10
N ASP A 88 5.51 -1.72 7.13
CA ASP A 88 4.79 -2.35 6.04
C ASP A 88 4.80 -1.49 4.77
N ILE A 89 4.39 -0.22 4.90
CA ILE A 89 4.26 0.70 3.77
C ILE A 89 5.61 1.03 3.14
N LEU A 90 6.66 1.14 3.95
CA LEU A 90 7.99 1.52 3.50
C LEU A 90 8.88 0.31 3.13
N CYS A 91 8.50 -0.92 3.49
CA CYS A 91 9.35 -2.09 3.30
C CYS A 91 8.62 -3.42 3.11
N ASN A 92 7.87 -3.92 4.11
CA ASN A 92 7.42 -5.33 4.08
C ASN A 92 6.50 -5.63 2.90
N ASN A 93 5.62 -4.70 2.52
CA ASN A 93 4.67 -4.93 1.43
C ASN A 93 5.38 -5.13 0.09
N VAL A 94 6.44 -4.36 -0.18
CA VAL A 94 7.22 -4.51 -1.41
C VAL A 94 8.06 -5.79 -1.38
N ALA A 95 8.56 -6.15 -0.20
CA ALA A 95 9.31 -7.39 -0.01
C ALA A 95 8.43 -8.63 -0.21
N GLU A 96 7.21 -8.64 0.33
CA GLU A 96 6.24 -9.71 0.11
C GLU A 96 5.84 -9.81 -1.37
N LEU A 97 5.48 -8.68 -1.99
CA LEU A 97 5.02 -8.65 -3.39
C LEU A 97 6.07 -9.19 -4.36
N TYR A 98 7.33 -8.82 -4.18
CA TYR A 98 8.41 -9.23 -5.08
C TYR A 98 9.26 -10.40 -4.55
N ASN A 99 8.85 -11.01 -3.44
CA ASN A 99 9.56 -12.11 -2.79
C ASN A 99 11.04 -11.78 -2.52
N ILE A 100 11.28 -10.61 -1.94
CA ILE A 100 12.61 -10.12 -1.56
C ILE A 100 12.93 -10.62 -0.15
N ASP A 101 14.03 -11.36 -0.01
CA ASP A 101 14.57 -11.72 1.30
C ASP A 101 15.25 -10.51 1.94
N VAL A 102 14.52 -9.83 2.83
CA VAL A 102 15.01 -8.65 3.55
C VAL A 102 16.22 -8.95 4.44
N SER A 103 16.40 -10.20 4.88
CA SER A 103 17.56 -10.59 5.70
C SER A 103 18.86 -10.66 4.89
N SER A 104 18.75 -10.76 3.56
CA SER A 104 19.89 -10.80 2.65
C SER A 104 20.38 -9.41 2.22
N LEU A 105 19.66 -8.33 2.58
CA LEU A 105 19.97 -6.98 2.12
C LEU A 105 21.19 -6.38 2.84
N PRO A 106 22.18 -5.83 2.11
CA PRO A 106 23.47 -5.41 2.67
C PRO A 106 23.39 -4.18 3.59
N ILE A 107 22.30 -3.40 3.54
CA ILE A 107 22.06 -2.21 4.37
C ILE A 107 20.60 -2.21 4.80
N GLY A 108 20.33 -2.11 6.10
CA GLY A 108 18.98 -2.01 6.67
C GLY A 108 18.32 -3.33 7.06
N GLY A 109 18.79 -4.48 6.54
CA GLY A 109 18.26 -5.81 6.85
C GLY A 109 18.21 -6.12 8.35
N ASP A 110 19.31 -5.87 9.07
CA ASP A 110 19.43 -6.15 10.52
C ASP A 110 18.40 -5.41 11.39
N ARG A 111 17.98 -4.20 11.00
CA ARG A 111 16.99 -3.39 11.72
C ARG A 111 15.54 -3.81 11.43
N LEU A 112 15.31 -4.50 10.32
CA LEU A 112 13.99 -4.98 9.90
C LEU A 112 13.70 -6.38 10.47
N VAL A 113 14.72 -7.23 10.57
CA VAL A 113 14.64 -8.59 11.16
C VAL A 113 14.29 -8.55 12.65
N THR A 114 14.71 -7.50 13.37
CA THR A 114 14.47 -7.36 14.82
C THR A 114 13.10 -6.80 15.19
N ALA A 115 12.35 -6.24 14.24
CA ALA A 115 11.02 -5.67 14.47
C ALA A 115 9.88 -6.70 14.37
N THR A 116 10.16 -7.91 13.89
CA THR A 116 9.18 -8.99 13.66
C THR A 116 9.29 -10.15 14.65
N SER A 117 10.07 -10.00 15.73
CA SER A 117 10.26 -11.00 16.80
C SER A 117 9.48 -10.70 18.08
#